data_AF-A0A952Z705-F1
#
_entry.id   AF-A0A952Z705-F1
#
_cell.length_a   1.000
_cell.length_b   1.000
_cell.length_c   1.000
_cell.angle_alpha   90.00
_cell.angle_beta   90.00
_cell.angle_gamma   90.00
#
_symmetry.space_group_name_H-M   'P 1'
#
loop_
_entity.id
_entity.type
_entity.pdbx_description
1 polymer ?
#
loop_
_entity_poly.entity_id
_entity_poly.type
_entity_poly.pdbx_seq_one_letter_code
_entity_poly.pdbx_strand_id
1 'polypeptide(L)'
;MSAATHLTKLGITVEQAYDFIIANVDQPEIIFDTAEEFAVTTAMLSEITQFSTAVISDYFASFNLDTGKLDDTHILINSDPEALSALIAFNERTGILSNESLRGFVQQSLSDPSQYDSVFGPQFPFQDDDGVYDAEELGVATLNNIPATSESIESLFYGSLINMFLRFDQIELNQIVFFPVAERRGSDDFQAYVFEALSDIPLTVPRPDDNWQDWSSGKRPF
;
A
#
# COMPACT_ATOMS: atom_id res chain seq x y z
N MET A 1 1.31 -8.47 -11.90
CA MET A 1 1.70 -9.80 -12.44
C MET A 1 0.77 -10.14 -13.61
N SER A 2 0.89 -11.28 -14.29
CA SER A 2 -0.15 -11.72 -15.25
C SER A 2 -1.26 -12.50 -14.55
N ALA A 3 -2.47 -12.48 -15.10
CA ALA A 3 -3.62 -13.22 -14.57
C ALA A 3 -3.32 -14.71 -14.41
N ALA A 4 -2.58 -15.30 -15.36
CA ALA A 4 -2.21 -16.71 -15.33
C ALA A 4 -1.34 -17.05 -14.11
N THR A 5 -0.39 -16.18 -13.76
CA THR A 5 0.49 -16.41 -12.61
C THR A 5 -0.28 -16.26 -11.30
N HIS A 6 -1.14 -15.23 -11.20
CA HIS A 6 -1.98 -14.99 -10.03
C HIS A 6 -2.94 -16.15 -9.76
N LEU A 7 -3.73 -16.54 -10.77
CA LEU A 7 -4.68 -17.66 -10.66
C LEU A 7 -3.99 -18.99 -10.33
N THR A 8 -2.75 -19.20 -10.77
CA THR A 8 -1.99 -20.41 -10.45
C THR A 8 -1.70 -20.52 -8.95
N LYS A 9 -1.48 -19.40 -8.23
CA LYS A 9 -1.33 -19.40 -6.76
C LYS A 9 -2.60 -19.90 -6.08
N LEU A 10 -3.75 -19.55 -6.64
CA LEU A 10 -5.08 -19.98 -6.19
C LEU A 10 -5.44 -21.40 -6.64
N GLY A 11 -4.57 -22.07 -7.41
CA GLY A 11 -4.85 -23.40 -7.97
C GLY A 11 -5.90 -23.39 -9.10
N ILE A 12 -6.12 -22.23 -9.74
CA ILE A 12 -7.12 -22.01 -10.79
C ILE A 12 -6.41 -21.81 -12.13
N THR A 13 -6.97 -22.35 -13.22
CA THR A 13 -6.49 -22.06 -14.57
C THR A 13 -7.19 -20.84 -15.18
N VAL A 14 -6.54 -20.17 -16.13
CA VAL A 14 -7.16 -19.07 -16.90
C VAL A 14 -8.45 -19.54 -17.60
N GLU A 15 -8.48 -20.79 -18.08
CA GLU A 15 -9.67 -21.38 -18.72
C GLU A 15 -10.82 -21.53 -17.72
N GLN A 16 -10.55 -22.01 -16.50
CA GLN A 16 -11.57 -22.11 -15.44
C GLN A 16 -12.10 -20.73 -15.04
N ALA A 17 -11.23 -19.73 -14.93
CA ALA A 17 -11.64 -18.36 -14.64
C ALA A 17 -12.49 -17.77 -15.78
N TYR A 18 -12.10 -18.01 -17.03
CA TYR A 18 -12.87 -17.60 -18.20
C TYR A 18 -14.26 -18.26 -18.22
N ASP A 19 -14.33 -19.58 -18.02
CA ASP A 19 -15.58 -20.32 -17.98
C ASP A 19 -16.51 -19.81 -16.87
N PHE A 20 -15.96 -19.47 -15.70
CA PHE A 20 -16.70 -18.84 -14.61
C PHE A 20 -17.29 -17.49 -15.02
N ILE A 21 -16.51 -16.63 -15.67
CA ILE A 21 -16.98 -15.32 -16.15
C ILE A 21 -18.11 -15.49 -17.16
N ILE A 22 -17.94 -16.39 -18.15
CA ILE A 22 -18.96 -16.63 -19.17
C ILE A 22 -20.24 -17.21 -18.57
N ALA A 23 -20.13 -18.13 -17.60
CA ALA A 23 -21.28 -18.71 -16.93
C ALA A 23 -22.08 -17.69 -16.09
N ASN A 24 -21.45 -16.58 -15.69
CA ASN A 24 -22.05 -15.56 -14.84
C ASN A 24 -22.19 -14.20 -15.54
N VAL A 25 -22.12 -14.13 -16.87
CA VAL A 25 -22.17 -12.85 -17.62
C VAL A 25 -23.47 -12.06 -17.41
N ASP A 26 -24.56 -12.73 -17.05
CA ASP A 26 -25.84 -12.11 -16.71
C ASP A 26 -25.95 -11.73 -15.21
N GLN A 27 -24.91 -12.05 -14.43
CA GLN A 27 -24.79 -11.85 -12.98
C GLN A 27 -23.47 -11.11 -12.64
N PRO A 28 -23.34 -9.84 -13.06
CA PRO A 28 -22.11 -9.05 -12.90
C PRO A 28 -21.66 -8.91 -11.45
N GLU A 29 -22.60 -8.83 -10.49
CA GLU A 29 -22.28 -8.80 -9.05
C GLU A 29 -21.48 -10.02 -8.62
N ILE A 30 -21.83 -11.23 -9.11
CA ILE A 30 -21.10 -12.46 -8.78
C ILE A 30 -19.67 -12.41 -9.31
N ILE A 31 -19.49 -11.93 -10.54
CA ILE A 31 -18.15 -11.80 -11.13
C ILE A 31 -17.33 -10.78 -10.33
N PHE A 32 -17.94 -9.65 -9.99
CA PHE A 32 -17.28 -8.56 -9.27
C PHE A 32 -16.86 -8.98 -7.86
N ASP A 33 -17.78 -9.54 -7.07
CA ASP A 33 -17.52 -9.97 -5.70
C ASP A 33 -16.46 -11.07 -5.66
N THR A 34 -16.50 -12.01 -6.61
CA THR A 34 -15.48 -13.06 -6.74
C THR A 34 -14.14 -12.47 -7.12
N ALA A 35 -14.11 -11.51 -8.05
CA ALA A 35 -12.87 -10.83 -8.42
C ALA A 35 -12.27 -10.08 -7.22
N GLU A 36 -13.09 -9.40 -6.42
CA GLU A 36 -12.66 -8.70 -5.20
C GLU A 36 -12.12 -9.69 -4.15
N GLU A 37 -12.84 -10.79 -3.88
CA GLU A 37 -12.44 -11.82 -2.92
C GLU A 37 -11.07 -12.45 -3.25
N PHE A 38 -10.80 -12.67 -4.54
CA PHE A 38 -9.56 -13.26 -5.02
C PHE A 38 -8.54 -12.23 -5.52
N ALA A 39 -8.76 -10.94 -5.24
CA ALA A 39 -7.91 -9.82 -5.67
C ALA A 39 -7.54 -9.84 -7.17
N VAL A 40 -8.49 -10.24 -8.02
CA VAL A 40 -8.36 -10.23 -9.47
C VAL A 40 -8.66 -8.81 -9.98
N THR A 41 -7.63 -8.12 -10.44
CA THR A 41 -7.73 -6.75 -10.92
C THR A 41 -8.45 -6.62 -12.27
N THR A 42 -8.83 -5.40 -12.63
CA THR A 42 -9.40 -5.10 -13.96
C THR A 42 -8.44 -5.50 -15.08
N ALA A 43 -7.13 -5.32 -14.88
CA ALA A 43 -6.11 -5.74 -15.82
C ALA A 43 -6.06 -7.28 -15.98
N MET A 44 -6.20 -8.03 -14.89
CA MET A 44 -6.26 -9.49 -14.96
C MET A 44 -7.53 -9.98 -15.66
N LEU A 45 -8.68 -9.36 -15.38
CA LEU A 45 -9.92 -9.65 -16.11
C LEU A 45 -9.77 -9.38 -17.62
N SER A 46 -9.02 -8.34 -18.01
CA SER A 46 -8.69 -8.06 -19.40
C SER A 46 -7.86 -9.19 -20.02
N GLU A 47 -6.86 -9.72 -19.32
CA GLU A 47 -6.08 -10.86 -19.78
C GLU A 47 -6.90 -12.16 -19.90
N ILE A 48 -7.79 -12.43 -18.93
CA ILE A 48 -8.62 -13.64 -18.93
C ILE A 48 -9.63 -13.60 -20.08
N THR A 49 -10.32 -12.48 -20.24
CA THR A 49 -11.44 -12.35 -21.20
C THR A 49 -11.02 -11.90 -22.60
N GLN A 50 -9.81 -11.35 -22.73
CA GLN A 50 -9.31 -10.68 -23.93
C GLN A 50 -10.09 -9.41 -24.32
N PHE A 51 -10.96 -8.90 -23.45
CA PHE A 51 -11.56 -7.58 -23.59
C PHE A 51 -10.65 -6.49 -23.04
N SER A 52 -10.78 -5.26 -23.50
CA SER A 52 -10.02 -4.15 -22.92
C SER A 52 -10.55 -3.81 -21.53
N THR A 53 -9.69 -3.24 -20.68
CA THR A 53 -10.08 -2.73 -19.36
C THR A 53 -11.23 -1.74 -19.44
N ALA A 54 -11.26 -0.88 -20.47
CA ALA A 54 -12.37 0.04 -20.71
C ALA A 54 -13.72 -0.68 -20.92
N VAL A 55 -13.75 -1.75 -21.71
CA VAL A 55 -14.98 -2.53 -21.94
C VAL A 55 -15.44 -3.22 -20.65
N ILE A 56 -14.49 -3.71 -19.85
CA ILE A 56 -14.78 -4.36 -18.57
C ILE A 56 -15.34 -3.35 -17.57
N SER A 57 -14.70 -2.18 -17.44
CA SER A 57 -15.19 -1.09 -16.59
C SER A 57 -16.57 -0.60 -17.04
N ASP A 58 -16.81 -0.42 -18.34
CA ASP A 58 -18.13 -0.04 -18.86
C ASP A 58 -19.21 -1.10 -18.56
N TYR A 59 -18.86 -2.38 -18.68
CA TYR A 59 -19.75 -3.50 -18.35
C TYR A 59 -20.18 -3.42 -16.88
N PHE A 60 -19.25 -3.34 -15.93
CA PHE A 60 -19.56 -3.25 -14.50
C PHE A 60 -20.27 -1.94 -14.12
N ALA A 61 -19.85 -0.81 -14.71
CA ALA A 61 -20.46 0.49 -14.48
C ALA A 61 -21.95 0.52 -14.87
N SER A 62 -22.36 -0.24 -15.89
CA SER A 62 -23.76 -0.38 -16.28
C SER A 62 -24.66 -0.98 -15.19
N PHE A 63 -24.05 -1.64 -14.19
CA PHE A 63 -24.69 -2.19 -13.00
C PHE A 63 -24.34 -1.43 -11.70
N ASN A 64 -23.77 -0.22 -11.81
CA ASN A 64 -23.27 0.59 -10.69
C ASN A 64 -22.15 -0.08 -9.87
N LEU A 65 -21.36 -0.95 -10.49
CA LEU A 65 -20.18 -1.56 -9.88
C LEU A 65 -18.92 -0.79 -10.34
N ASP A 66 -18.10 -0.37 -9.39
CA ASP A 66 -16.91 0.47 -9.62
C ASP A 66 -15.65 -0.40 -9.60
N THR A 67 -15.06 -0.63 -10.78
CA THR A 67 -13.86 -1.48 -10.92
C THR A 67 -12.62 -0.89 -10.25
N GLY A 68 -12.62 0.40 -9.88
CA GLY A 68 -11.53 0.97 -9.08
C GLY A 68 -11.29 0.19 -7.79
N LYS A 69 -12.35 -0.36 -7.19
CA LYS A 69 -12.23 -1.21 -5.99
C LYS A 69 -11.43 -2.50 -6.23
N LEU A 70 -11.51 -3.08 -7.42
CA LEU A 70 -10.75 -4.30 -7.78
C LEU A 70 -9.26 -3.99 -7.98
N ASP A 71 -8.95 -2.76 -8.37
CA ASP A 71 -7.58 -2.32 -8.59
C ASP A 71 -6.93 -1.82 -7.28
N ASP A 72 -7.74 -1.39 -6.31
CA ASP A 72 -7.30 -0.91 -5.00
C ASP A 72 -6.84 -2.02 -4.03
N THR A 73 -7.12 -3.30 -4.34
CA THR A 73 -6.78 -4.44 -3.45
C THR A 73 -5.28 -4.70 -3.30
N HIS A 74 -4.43 -4.02 -4.09
CA HIS A 74 -2.97 -4.22 -4.14
C HIS A 74 -2.17 -2.97 -3.73
N ILE A 75 -2.78 -2.05 -2.99
CA ILE A 75 -2.17 -0.75 -2.65
C ILE A 75 -1.68 -0.75 -1.20
N LEU A 76 -0.37 -0.94 -0.99
CA LEU A 76 0.27 -0.59 0.30
C LEU A 76 0.36 0.92 0.52
N ILE A 77 0.56 1.70 -0.55
CA ILE A 77 0.74 3.15 -0.54
C ILE A 77 -0.04 3.72 -1.72
N ASN A 78 -0.95 4.67 -1.46
CA ASN A 78 -1.89 5.31 -2.40
C ASN A 78 -1.23 6.17 -3.51
N SER A 79 -0.23 5.64 -4.19
CA SER A 79 0.53 6.32 -5.25
C SER A 79 1.40 5.30 -6.00
N ASP A 80 1.74 5.62 -7.26
CA ASP A 80 2.64 4.83 -8.10
C ASP A 80 3.91 4.41 -7.33
N PRO A 81 3.99 3.13 -6.93
CA PRO A 81 5.01 2.64 -6.01
C PRO A 81 6.39 2.55 -6.66
N GLU A 82 6.51 2.66 -7.99
CA GLU A 82 7.82 2.55 -8.66
C GLU A 82 8.71 3.76 -8.32
N ALA A 83 8.15 4.98 -8.35
CA ALA A 83 8.89 6.20 -8.01
C ALA A 83 9.28 6.27 -6.52
N LEU A 84 8.49 5.67 -5.64
CA LEU A 84 8.72 5.66 -4.19
C LEU A 84 9.35 4.36 -3.70
N SER A 85 9.64 3.41 -4.59
CA SER A 85 10.20 2.08 -4.25
C SER A 85 11.49 2.17 -3.43
N ALA A 86 12.31 3.21 -3.66
CA ALA A 86 13.54 3.47 -2.91
C ALA A 86 13.31 3.93 -1.46
N LEU A 87 12.07 4.32 -1.11
CA LEU A 87 11.68 4.70 0.25
C LEU A 87 11.12 3.50 1.01
N ILE A 88 10.67 2.47 0.30
CA ILE A 88 10.04 1.30 0.88
C ILE A 88 11.11 0.41 1.51
N ALA A 89 11.04 0.28 2.84
CA ALA A 89 11.97 -0.56 3.58
C ALA A 89 11.37 -1.03 4.90
N PHE A 90 11.92 -2.12 5.42
CA PHE A 90 11.64 -2.56 6.78
C PHE A 90 12.27 -1.63 7.81
N ASN A 91 11.61 -1.54 8.97
CA ASN A 91 12.14 -0.79 10.09
C ASN A 91 13.21 -1.59 10.83
N GLU A 92 14.47 -1.19 10.65
CA GLU A 92 15.62 -1.74 11.38
C GLU A 92 16.00 -0.90 12.62
N ARG A 93 15.19 0.11 12.97
CA ARG A 93 15.49 1.03 14.08
C ARG A 93 15.20 0.40 15.43
N THR A 94 15.95 0.85 16.44
CA THR A 94 15.76 0.50 17.84
C THR A 94 15.32 1.72 18.66
N GLY A 95 14.97 1.52 19.94
CA GLY A 95 14.57 2.60 20.83
C GLY A 95 13.23 3.21 20.45
N ILE A 96 13.12 4.55 20.49
CA ILE A 96 11.86 5.27 20.29
C ILE A 96 11.26 5.11 18.88
N LEU A 97 12.11 4.81 17.89
CA LEU A 97 11.68 4.57 16.50
C LEU A 97 11.53 3.08 16.17
N SER A 98 11.69 2.17 17.14
CA SER A 98 11.40 0.75 16.92
C SER A 98 9.90 0.51 16.71
N ASN A 99 9.55 -0.59 16.04
CA ASN A 99 8.16 -1.00 15.86
C ASN A 99 7.41 -1.08 17.20
N GLU A 100 8.03 -1.67 18.23
CA GLU A 100 7.44 -1.80 19.57
C GLU A 100 7.08 -0.43 20.19
N SER A 101 8.01 0.53 20.14
CA SER A 101 7.77 1.87 20.67
C SER A 101 6.69 2.61 19.88
N LEU A 102 6.76 2.57 18.55
CA LEU A 102 5.80 3.25 17.66
C LEU A 102 4.39 2.67 17.81
N ARG A 103 4.26 1.34 17.87
CA ARG A 103 3.03 0.64 18.22
C ARG A 103 2.45 1.15 19.53
N GLY A 104 3.27 1.19 20.58
CA GLY A 104 2.87 1.67 21.90
C GLY A 104 2.33 3.10 21.87
N PHE A 105 2.93 3.99 21.08
CA PHE A 105 2.43 5.36 20.90
C PHE A 105 1.09 5.43 20.15
N VAL A 106 0.95 4.68 19.06
CA VAL A 106 -0.29 4.69 18.27
C VAL A 106 -1.44 4.08 19.06
N GLN A 107 -1.24 2.94 19.71
CA GLN A 107 -2.27 2.28 20.52
C GLN A 107 -2.83 3.17 21.63
N GLN A 108 -2.00 4.03 22.24
CA GLN A 108 -2.45 5.00 23.25
C GLN A 108 -3.36 6.10 22.68
N SER A 109 -3.29 6.34 21.37
CA SER A 109 -4.10 7.35 20.68
C SER A 109 -5.43 6.78 20.16
N LEU A 110 -5.61 5.46 20.20
CA LEU A 110 -6.83 4.79 19.78
C LEU A 110 -7.83 4.69 20.93
N SER A 111 -9.13 4.82 20.59
CA SER A 111 -10.21 4.53 21.54
C SER A 111 -10.31 3.04 21.87
N ASP A 112 -9.88 2.18 20.94
CA ASP A 112 -9.80 0.74 21.11
C ASP A 112 -8.45 0.24 20.58
N PRO A 113 -7.51 -0.13 21.46
CA PRO A 113 -6.19 -0.62 21.07
C PRO A 113 -6.20 -1.89 20.21
N SER A 114 -7.26 -2.71 20.29
CA SER A 114 -7.36 -3.96 19.52
C SER A 114 -7.53 -3.72 18.02
N GLN A 115 -7.95 -2.51 17.62
CA GLN A 115 -8.05 -2.11 16.22
C GLN A 115 -6.68 -2.03 15.54
N TYR A 116 -5.61 -1.80 16.30
CA TYR A 116 -4.27 -1.67 15.74
C TYR A 116 -3.85 -2.92 14.96
N ASP A 117 -4.04 -4.10 15.56
CA ASP A 117 -3.56 -5.36 14.99
C ASP A 117 -4.30 -5.71 13.68
N SER A 118 -5.58 -5.30 13.57
CA SER A 118 -6.40 -5.53 12.37
C SER A 118 -5.92 -4.76 11.14
N VAL A 119 -5.17 -3.67 11.33
CA VAL A 119 -4.65 -2.84 10.24
C VAL A 119 -3.48 -3.53 9.53
N PHE A 120 -2.68 -4.31 10.25
CA PHE A 120 -1.44 -4.89 9.73
C PHE A 120 -1.55 -6.36 9.36
N GLY A 121 -2.63 -7.05 9.76
CA GLY A 121 -2.84 -8.46 9.42
C GLY A 121 -3.17 -8.72 7.95
N PRO A 122 -3.14 -10.00 7.53
CA PRO A 122 -3.68 -10.44 6.25
C PRO A 122 -5.12 -9.96 6.05
N GLN A 123 -5.40 -9.42 4.86
CA GLN A 123 -6.70 -8.88 4.50
C GLN A 123 -7.49 -9.85 3.62
N PHE A 124 -6.81 -10.78 2.95
CA PHE A 124 -7.43 -11.73 2.04
C PHE A 124 -7.05 -13.18 2.37
N PRO A 125 -7.96 -14.16 2.15
CA PRO A 125 -7.70 -15.57 2.45
C PRO A 125 -6.45 -16.14 1.76
N PHE A 126 -6.14 -15.68 0.54
CA PHE A 126 -4.99 -16.19 -0.22
C PHE A 126 -3.64 -15.84 0.43
N GLN A 127 -3.57 -14.74 1.18
CA GLN A 127 -2.38 -14.34 1.94
C GLN A 127 -2.16 -15.26 3.15
N ASP A 128 -3.24 -15.75 3.75
CA ASP A 128 -3.19 -16.75 4.82
C ASP A 128 -2.81 -18.15 4.26
N ASP A 129 -3.30 -18.49 3.06
CA ASP A 129 -3.13 -19.81 2.45
C ASP A 129 -1.69 -20.07 2.00
N ASP A 130 -1.03 -19.10 1.36
CA ASP A 130 0.36 -19.23 0.92
C ASP A 130 1.39 -18.70 1.94
N GLY A 131 0.92 -17.95 2.93
CA GLY A 131 1.69 -17.43 4.06
C GLY A 131 2.71 -16.36 3.68
N VAL A 132 2.59 -15.75 2.50
CA VAL A 132 3.50 -14.69 2.04
C VAL A 132 2.73 -13.49 1.50
N TYR A 133 3.34 -12.30 1.61
CA TYR A 133 3.01 -11.19 0.74
C TYR A 133 4.05 -11.10 -0.36
N ASP A 134 3.64 -11.14 -1.61
CA ASP A 134 4.52 -10.96 -2.75
C ASP A 134 4.52 -9.52 -3.30
N ALA A 135 5.38 -9.28 -4.29
CA ALA A 135 5.57 -7.97 -4.87
C ALA A 135 4.30 -7.37 -5.50
N GLU A 136 3.33 -8.20 -5.90
CA GLU A 136 2.05 -7.76 -6.44
C GLU A 136 1.09 -7.37 -5.33
N GLU A 137 0.94 -8.21 -4.32
CA GLU A 137 0.06 -7.95 -3.18
C GLU A 137 0.50 -6.72 -2.38
N LEU A 138 1.81 -6.50 -2.32
CA LEU A 138 2.42 -5.30 -1.74
C LEU A 138 2.34 -4.11 -2.71
N GLY A 139 2.18 -4.36 -4.00
CA GLY A 139 2.32 -3.33 -5.04
C GLY A 139 3.76 -2.83 -5.21
N VAL A 140 4.78 -3.53 -4.71
CA VAL A 140 6.18 -3.07 -4.74
C VAL A 140 7.06 -4.09 -5.46
N ALA A 141 7.28 -3.86 -6.75
CA ALA A 141 8.00 -4.77 -7.64
C ALA A 141 9.42 -5.14 -7.17
N THR A 142 10.06 -4.29 -6.36
CA THR A 142 11.44 -4.46 -5.88
C THR A 142 11.56 -5.29 -4.61
N LEU A 143 10.46 -5.56 -3.90
CA LEU A 143 10.47 -6.40 -2.71
C LEU A 143 10.41 -7.87 -3.08
N ASN A 144 11.21 -8.69 -2.40
CA ASN A 144 11.02 -10.14 -2.41
C ASN A 144 9.77 -10.50 -1.59
N ASN A 145 9.26 -11.72 -1.76
CA ASN A 145 8.19 -12.23 -0.91
C ASN A 145 8.58 -12.12 0.57
N ILE A 146 7.64 -11.62 1.39
CA ILE A 146 7.80 -11.43 2.83
C ILE A 146 6.74 -12.27 3.56
N PRO A 147 6.93 -12.64 4.84
CA PRO A 147 5.92 -13.42 5.56
C PRO A 147 4.58 -12.68 5.69
N ALA A 148 3.46 -13.37 5.47
CA ALA A 148 2.11 -12.83 5.66
C ALA A 148 1.76 -12.66 7.14
N THR A 149 2.33 -11.65 7.77
CA THR A 149 2.26 -11.41 9.23
C THR A 149 2.11 -9.93 9.53
N SER A 150 1.42 -9.62 10.63
CA SER A 150 1.27 -8.24 11.12
C SER A 150 2.61 -7.54 11.32
N GLU A 151 3.61 -8.26 11.83
CA GLU A 151 4.95 -7.72 12.05
C GLU A 151 5.64 -7.32 10.74
N SER A 152 5.38 -8.04 9.65
CA SER A 152 6.00 -7.74 8.35
C SER A 152 5.44 -6.45 7.76
N ILE A 153 4.11 -6.31 7.71
CA ILE A 153 3.47 -5.10 7.18
C ILE A 153 3.71 -3.90 8.09
N GLU A 154 3.63 -4.07 9.41
CA GLU A 154 3.93 -3.00 10.37
C GLU A 154 5.35 -2.48 10.21
N SER A 155 6.32 -3.40 10.12
CA SER A 155 7.72 -3.03 9.93
C SER A 155 7.95 -2.34 8.59
N LEU A 156 7.31 -2.81 7.53
CA LEU A 156 7.38 -2.18 6.21
C LEU A 156 6.76 -0.78 6.22
N PHE A 157 5.60 -0.61 6.87
CA PHE A 157 4.91 0.67 7.00
C PHE A 157 5.76 1.69 7.76
N TYR A 158 6.21 1.35 8.97
CA TYR A 158 7.03 2.27 9.76
C TYR A 158 8.40 2.52 9.15
N GLY A 159 9.05 1.50 8.59
CA GLY A 159 10.35 1.68 7.93
C GLY A 159 10.24 2.61 6.73
N SER A 160 9.17 2.46 5.93
CA SER A 160 8.87 3.35 4.81
C SER A 160 8.61 4.78 5.26
N LEU A 161 7.76 4.98 6.29
CA LEU A 161 7.51 6.31 6.84
C LEU A 161 8.78 6.97 7.40
N ILE A 162 9.58 6.23 8.17
CA ILE A 162 10.85 6.73 8.71
C ILE A 162 11.78 7.12 7.58
N ASN A 163 11.91 6.29 6.54
CA ASN A 163 12.73 6.60 5.39
C ASN A 163 12.26 7.87 4.68
N MET A 164 10.95 8.03 4.46
CA MET A 164 10.37 9.25 3.90
C MET A 164 10.70 10.47 4.77
N PHE A 165 10.44 10.42 6.08
CA PHE A 165 10.69 11.54 6.97
C PHE A 165 12.17 11.90 7.10
N LEU A 166 13.08 10.93 6.96
CA LEU A 166 14.51 11.17 6.93
C LEU A 166 15.00 11.76 5.60
N ARG A 167 14.17 11.77 4.54
CA ARG A 167 14.49 12.49 3.30
C ARG A 167 14.27 13.98 3.43
N PHE A 168 13.28 14.41 4.21
CA PHE A 168 12.97 15.82 4.33
C PHE A 168 13.96 16.55 5.23
N ASP A 169 14.47 17.67 4.75
CA ASP A 169 15.13 18.64 5.60
C ASP A 169 14.10 19.47 6.42
N GLN A 170 14.61 20.29 7.33
CA GLN A 170 13.74 21.08 8.22
C GLN A 170 12.90 22.12 7.45
N ILE A 171 13.38 22.62 6.31
CA ILE A 171 12.67 23.59 5.47
C ILE A 171 11.49 22.90 4.78
N GLU A 172 11.74 21.73 4.19
CA GLU A 172 10.74 20.90 3.53
C GLU A 172 9.67 20.42 4.53
N LEU A 173 10.09 19.90 5.69
CA LEU A 173 9.15 19.52 6.76
C LEU A 173 8.29 20.69 7.22
N ASN A 174 8.87 21.89 7.36
CA ASN A 174 8.10 23.07 7.74
C ASN A 174 7.07 23.42 6.66
N GLN A 175 7.43 23.36 5.38
CA GLN A 175 6.50 23.60 4.28
C GLN A 175 5.35 22.59 4.27
N ILE A 176 5.61 21.31 4.51
CA ILE A 176 4.56 20.28 4.66
C ILE A 176 3.67 20.56 5.87
N VAL A 177 4.27 20.81 7.04
CA VAL A 177 3.54 21.04 8.30
C VAL A 177 2.67 22.28 8.23
N PHE A 178 3.15 23.36 7.60
CA PHE A 178 2.44 24.63 7.48
C PHE A 178 1.59 24.74 6.20
N PHE A 179 1.57 23.72 5.34
CA PHE A 179 0.68 23.71 4.17
C PHE A 179 -0.78 23.84 4.62
N PRO A 180 -1.58 24.74 4.03
CA PRO A 180 -2.95 25.00 4.49
C PRO A 180 -3.80 23.72 4.55
N VAL A 181 -4.30 23.36 5.73
CA VAL A 181 -5.08 22.11 5.94
C VAL A 181 -6.34 22.07 5.07
N ALA A 182 -6.95 23.23 4.81
CA ALA A 182 -8.12 23.36 3.94
C ALA A 182 -7.84 22.97 2.47
N GLU A 183 -6.57 22.98 2.06
CA GLU A 183 -6.12 22.70 0.70
C GLU A 183 -5.49 21.30 0.58
N ARG A 184 -5.35 20.52 1.67
CA ARG A 184 -4.66 19.22 1.64
C ARG A 184 -5.45 18.09 0.98
N ARG A 185 -6.79 18.11 1.04
CA ARG A 185 -7.61 17.03 0.45
C ARG A 185 -7.76 17.27 -1.05
N GLY A 186 -7.10 16.45 -1.86
CA GLY A 186 -7.27 16.41 -3.32
C GLY A 186 -6.60 17.56 -4.07
N SER A 187 -5.58 18.20 -3.48
CA SER A 187 -4.74 19.17 -4.19
C SER A 187 -3.58 18.44 -4.87
N ASP A 188 -3.62 18.41 -6.20
CA ASP A 188 -2.51 17.98 -7.04
C ASP A 188 -1.23 18.76 -6.71
N ASP A 189 -1.35 20.02 -6.28
CA ASP A 189 -0.21 20.87 -5.88
C ASP A 189 0.47 20.38 -4.60
N PHE A 190 -0.31 19.94 -3.60
CA PHE A 190 0.26 19.36 -2.37
C PHE A 190 0.97 18.04 -2.66
N GLN A 191 0.37 17.19 -3.49
CA GLN A 191 0.98 15.92 -3.90
C GLN A 191 2.25 16.14 -4.73
N ALA A 192 2.21 17.07 -5.70
CA ALA A 192 3.35 17.42 -6.53
C ALA A 192 4.50 17.99 -5.69
N TYR A 193 4.20 18.86 -4.71
CA TYR A 193 5.19 19.40 -3.81
C TYR A 193 5.86 18.33 -2.95
N VAL A 194 5.07 17.43 -2.33
CA VAL A 194 5.62 16.32 -1.54
C VAL A 194 6.46 15.39 -2.42
N PHE A 195 6.01 15.12 -3.64
CA PHE A 195 6.73 14.27 -4.58
C PHE A 195 8.04 14.89 -5.07
N GLU A 196 8.05 16.19 -5.38
CA GLU A 196 9.25 16.94 -5.78
C GLU A 196 10.30 16.93 -4.67
N ALA A 197 9.90 17.23 -3.43
CA ALA A 197 10.79 17.17 -2.25
C ALA A 197 11.37 15.77 -2.00
N LEU A 198 10.60 14.71 -2.30
CA LEU A 198 11.09 13.33 -2.22
C LEU A 198 12.01 12.91 -3.38
N SER A 199 11.89 13.57 -4.54
CA SER A 199 12.58 13.18 -5.79
C SER A 199 13.95 13.86 -5.98
N ASP A 200 14.18 15.02 -5.37
CA ASP A 200 15.35 15.87 -5.64
C ASP A 200 16.65 15.52 -4.88
N ILE A 201 16.69 14.38 -4.16
CA ILE A 201 17.76 14.10 -3.20
C ILE A 201 18.62 12.87 -3.59
N PRO A 202 19.97 12.97 -3.57
CA PRO A 202 20.85 11.85 -3.88
C PRO A 202 20.65 10.66 -2.92
N LEU A 203 20.75 9.44 -3.44
CA LEU A 203 20.57 8.15 -2.73
C LEU A 203 21.40 7.94 -1.45
N THR A 204 22.33 8.85 -1.15
CA THR A 204 23.20 8.81 0.02
C THR A 204 23.15 10.14 0.78
N VAL A 205 22.23 10.24 1.73
CA VAL A 205 22.30 11.27 2.79
C VAL A 205 23.17 10.70 3.93
N PRO A 206 24.22 11.42 4.38
CA PRO A 206 24.99 11.02 5.55
C PRO A 206 24.10 10.89 6.79
N ARG A 207 24.17 9.74 7.46
CA ARG A 207 23.37 9.41 8.65
C ARG A 207 23.74 10.33 9.81
N PRO A 208 22.78 11.00 10.47
CA PRO A 208 23.01 11.57 11.78
C PRO A 208 22.89 10.44 12.80
N ASP A 209 24.05 9.89 13.18
CA ASP A 209 24.13 8.92 14.26
C ASP A 209 23.88 9.64 15.61
N ASP A 210 23.05 9.01 16.46
CA ASP A 210 23.07 9.05 17.93
C ASP A 210 22.86 10.36 18.71
N ASN A 211 21.81 11.18 18.46
CA ASN A 211 21.38 12.18 19.46
C ASN A 211 19.88 12.57 19.43
N TRP A 212 18.96 11.60 19.38
CA TRP A 212 17.51 11.86 19.47
C TRP A 212 16.97 12.04 20.91
N GLN A 213 17.79 12.56 21.84
CA GLN A 213 17.35 12.90 23.19
C GLN A 213 16.85 14.36 23.29
N ASP A 214 15.77 14.77 22.60
CA ASP A 214 15.02 15.95 23.10
C ASP A 214 13.61 16.22 22.56
N TRP A 215 12.85 15.20 22.13
CA TRP A 215 11.46 15.45 21.71
C TRP A 215 10.45 15.52 22.88
N SER A 216 10.89 15.31 24.12
CA SER A 216 10.02 15.35 25.31
C SER A 216 10.09 16.65 26.12
N SER A 217 11.04 17.56 25.86
CA SER A 217 11.23 18.76 26.70
C SER A 217 10.69 20.08 26.11
N GLY A 218 10.17 20.08 24.88
CA GLY A 218 9.56 21.26 24.28
C GLY A 218 10.51 22.46 24.08
N LYS A 219 11.83 22.26 24.13
CA LYS A 219 12.82 23.30 23.81
C LYS A 219 13.70 22.83 22.66
N ARG A 220 13.57 23.51 21.52
CA ARG A 220 14.40 23.28 20.33
C ARG A 220 15.79 23.91 20.54
N PRO A 221 16.89 23.21 20.25
CA PRO A 221 18.16 23.87 19.98
C PRO A 221 18.23 24.23 18.49
N PHE A 222 18.20 25.54 18.23
CA PHE A 222 18.58 26.31 17.03
C PHE A 222 18.03 25.87 15.67
#